data_AF-A0A510WFZ6-F1
#
_entry.id   AF-A0A510WFZ6-F1
#
_cell.length_a   1.000
_cell.length_b   1.000
_cell.length_c   1.000
_cell.angle_alpha   90.00
_cell.angle_beta   90.00
_cell.angle_gamma   90.00
#
_symmetry.space_group_name_H-M   'P 1'
#
loop_
_entity.id
_entity.type
_entity.pdbx_description
1 polymer ?
#
loop_
_entity_poly.entity_id
_entity_poly.type
_entity_poly.pdbx_seq_one_letter_code
_entity_poly.pdbx_strand_id
1 'polypeptide(L)'
;MAKRTKEKKSKGWLIVGIVLLLMLLVGGGSLWYYQNIYSKISPVSDFSAVNGKFYLSKGKYRGEELTSFDHVKWEDTEKKLSFSPIDKSHIFIGVYENNKLVTGSTLSTIKQKDNYLGLKQESFIVSDSYYKSKLKKENQESFEQLDNKTIPDLTASEDKYYISKTVHINPEIKSYKFYLKGKQLIRENAPDNGSYYYVNYEQQ
;
A
#
# COMPACT_ATOMS: atom_id res chain seq x y z
N MET A 1 19.16 -31.25 -79.37
CA MET A 1 18.82 -31.86 -78.06
C MET A 1 18.99 -30.82 -76.96
N ALA A 2 17.89 -30.40 -76.33
CA ALA A 2 17.91 -29.34 -75.31
C ALA A 2 18.17 -29.94 -73.91
N LYS A 3 19.26 -29.52 -73.25
CA LYS A 3 19.55 -29.83 -71.85
C LYS A 3 18.78 -28.84 -70.96
N ARG A 4 17.74 -29.32 -70.26
CA ARG A 4 16.96 -28.53 -69.30
C ARG A 4 17.76 -28.30 -68.02
N THR A 5 18.05 -27.04 -67.74
CA THR A 5 18.47 -26.50 -66.44
C THR A 5 17.35 -26.68 -65.41
N LYS A 6 17.57 -27.53 -64.40
CA LYS A 6 16.70 -27.64 -63.22
C LYS A 6 17.54 -27.33 -61.99
N GLU A 7 17.68 -26.05 -61.65
CA GLU A 7 18.13 -25.66 -60.32
C GLU A 7 17.88 -24.16 -60.11
N LYS A 8 16.67 -23.79 -59.68
CA LYS A 8 16.37 -22.45 -59.13
C LYS A 8 14.93 -22.38 -58.58
N LYS A 9 14.53 -23.31 -57.71
CA LYS A 9 13.22 -23.19 -57.02
C LYS A 9 13.19 -23.54 -55.53
N SER A 10 14.28 -23.97 -54.88
CA SER A 10 14.25 -24.26 -53.43
C SER A 10 14.75 -23.13 -52.53
N LYS A 11 15.63 -22.24 -53.00
CA LYS A 11 16.22 -21.18 -52.16
C LYS A 11 15.23 -20.09 -51.72
N GLY A 12 14.23 -19.77 -52.55
CA GLY A 12 13.21 -18.77 -52.23
C GLY A 12 12.26 -19.22 -51.11
N TRP A 13 11.86 -20.49 -51.10
CA TRP A 13 10.99 -21.05 -50.06
C TRP A 13 11.68 -21.16 -48.70
N LEU A 14 12.99 -21.43 -48.70
CA LEU A 14 13.80 -21.45 -47.49
C LEU A 14 13.91 -20.06 -46.84
N ILE A 15 14.10 -19.01 -47.66
CA ILE A 15 14.13 -17.62 -47.19
C ILE A 15 12.77 -17.20 -46.64
N VAL A 16 11.67 -17.55 -47.31
CA VAL A 16 10.31 -17.25 -46.83
C VAL A 16 10.03 -17.97 -45.51
N GLY A 17 10.46 -19.22 -45.36
CA GLY A 17 10.35 -19.96 -44.09
C GLY A 17 11.13 -19.32 -42.94
N ILE A 18 12.34 -18.82 -43.20
CA ILE A 18 13.16 -18.14 -42.19
C ILE A 18 12.54 -16.81 -41.78
N VAL A 19 12.00 -16.04 -42.73
CA VAL A 19 11.34 -14.76 -42.44
C VAL A 19 10.06 -14.96 -41.61
N LEU A 20 9.25 -15.98 -41.93
CA LEU A 20 8.05 -16.33 -41.16
C LEU A 20 8.40 -16.81 -39.74
N LEU A 21 9.47 -17.60 -39.58
CA LEU A 21 9.95 -18.04 -38.26
C LEU A 21 10.43 -16.85 -37.42
N LEU A 22 11.17 -15.91 -38.02
CA LEU A 22 11.61 -14.69 -37.35
C LEU A 22 10.43 -13.81 -36.94
N MET A 23 9.41 -13.66 -37.79
CA MET A 23 8.19 -12.91 -37.43
C MET A 23 7.42 -13.58 -36.28
N LEU A 24 7.37 -14.91 -36.24
CA LEU A 24 6.77 -15.66 -35.11
C LEU A 24 7.58 -15.53 -33.82
N LEU A 25 8.92 -15.50 -33.90
CA LEU A 25 9.78 -15.31 -32.73
C LEU A 25 9.70 -13.88 -32.18
N VAL A 26 9.64 -12.87 -33.05
CA VAL A 26 9.50 -11.46 -32.64
C VAL A 26 8.08 -11.16 -32.15
N GLY A 27 7.04 -11.72 -32.78
CA GLY A 27 5.65 -11.60 -32.35
C GLY A 27 5.31 -12.42 -31.10
N GLY A 28 5.86 -13.63 -30.98
CA GLY A 28 5.68 -14.49 -29.81
C GLY A 28 6.48 -14.01 -28.59
N GLY A 29 7.70 -13.52 -28.81
CA GLY A 29 8.53 -12.91 -27.77
C GLY A 29 7.91 -11.63 -27.22
N SER A 30 7.30 -10.79 -28.07
CA SER A 30 6.56 -9.61 -27.63
C SER A 30 5.27 -10.01 -26.90
N LEU A 31 4.51 -11.01 -27.34
CA LEU A 31 3.31 -11.47 -26.60
C LEU A 31 3.65 -12.06 -25.22
N TRP A 32 4.73 -12.84 -25.12
CA TRP A 32 5.18 -13.45 -23.86
C TRP A 32 5.79 -12.39 -22.92
N TYR A 33 6.50 -11.40 -23.47
CA TYR A 33 6.95 -10.21 -22.76
C TYR A 33 5.75 -9.38 -22.27
N TYR A 34 4.73 -9.15 -23.09
CA TYR A 34 3.49 -8.46 -22.70
C TYR A 34 2.69 -9.24 -21.65
N GLN A 35 2.64 -10.58 -21.70
CA GLN A 35 2.00 -11.38 -20.65
C GLN A 35 2.77 -11.37 -19.33
N ASN A 36 4.11 -11.35 -19.34
CA ASN A 36 4.95 -11.19 -18.15
C ASN A 36 5.02 -9.72 -17.63
N ILE A 37 4.61 -8.74 -18.44
CA ILE A 37 4.54 -7.30 -18.09
C ILE A 37 3.13 -6.85 -17.74
N TYR A 38 2.16 -7.76 -17.67
CA TYR A 38 1.13 -7.62 -16.64
C TYR A 38 1.83 -7.81 -15.28
N SER A 39 2.55 -6.75 -14.94
CA SER A 39 3.50 -6.61 -13.87
C SER A 39 2.80 -7.00 -12.58
N LYS A 40 3.28 -8.06 -11.93
CA LYS A 40 2.98 -8.26 -10.52
C LYS A 40 3.21 -6.95 -9.81
N ILE A 41 2.15 -6.42 -9.20
CA ILE A 41 2.22 -5.20 -8.42
C ILE A 41 3.26 -5.45 -7.33
N SER A 42 4.32 -4.65 -7.33
CA SER A 42 5.38 -4.82 -6.35
C SER A 42 5.01 -4.09 -5.05
N PRO A 43 5.18 -4.73 -3.89
CA PRO A 43 4.97 -4.05 -2.62
C PRO A 43 6.03 -2.95 -2.45
N VAL A 44 5.65 -1.87 -1.78
CA VAL A 44 6.58 -0.81 -1.40
C VAL A 44 7.50 -1.32 -0.28
N SER A 45 8.78 -1.00 -0.37
CA SER A 45 9.79 -1.40 0.63
C SER A 45 9.94 -0.39 1.77
N ASP A 46 9.40 0.83 1.58
CA ASP A 46 9.27 1.91 2.54
C ASP A 46 8.25 2.94 2.00
N PHE A 47 8.00 4.03 2.74
CA PHE A 47 7.02 5.05 2.37
C PHE A 47 7.61 6.26 1.65
N SER A 48 8.85 6.21 1.14
CA SER A 48 9.49 7.33 0.45
C SER A 48 8.75 7.81 -0.81
N ALA A 49 8.03 6.90 -1.48
CA ALA A 49 7.24 7.20 -2.67
C ALA A 49 5.79 7.61 -2.36
N VAL A 50 5.38 7.57 -1.08
CA VAL A 50 3.99 7.82 -0.66
C VAL A 50 3.89 9.24 -0.12
N ASN A 51 3.20 10.10 -0.87
CA ASN A 51 3.07 11.52 -0.53
C ASN A 51 1.64 11.88 -0.15
N GLY A 52 1.50 12.73 0.86
CA GLY A 52 0.22 13.27 1.31
C GLY A 52 -0.56 12.38 2.27
N LYS A 53 -1.77 12.82 2.58
CA LYS A 53 -2.71 12.13 3.47
C LYS A 53 -3.65 11.25 2.66
N PHE A 54 -3.88 10.05 3.16
CA PHE A 54 -4.85 9.13 2.60
C PHE A 54 -5.97 8.83 3.59
N TYR A 55 -7.17 8.57 3.08
CA TYR A 55 -8.32 8.20 3.89
C TYR A 55 -8.80 6.80 3.56
N LEU A 56 -9.30 6.12 4.59
CA LEU A 56 -9.75 4.75 4.48
C LEU A 56 -10.97 4.56 3.57
N SER A 57 -10.86 3.63 2.64
CA SER A 57 -11.93 2.87 2.01
C SER A 57 -11.68 1.38 2.26
N LYS A 58 -12.73 0.57 2.35
CA LYS A 58 -12.58 -0.87 2.61
C LYS A 58 -12.82 -1.65 1.33
N GLY A 59 -11.94 -2.60 1.04
CA GLY A 59 -12.15 -3.59 -0.02
C GLY A 59 -12.06 -4.99 0.55
N LYS A 60 -12.61 -5.95 -0.18
CA LYS A 60 -12.41 -7.37 0.14
C LYS A 60 -12.13 -8.12 -1.13
N TYR A 61 -11.14 -9.02 -1.05
CA TYR A 61 -10.82 -9.95 -2.12
C TYR A 61 -10.76 -11.36 -1.55
N ARG A 62 -11.14 -12.36 -2.34
CA ARG A 62 -11.03 -13.79 -2.01
C ARG A 62 -10.33 -14.44 -3.20
N GLY A 63 -9.13 -14.99 -2.99
CA GLY A 63 -8.30 -15.58 -4.05
C GLY A 63 -6.82 -15.63 -3.68
N GLU A 64 -5.96 -15.91 -4.66
CA GLU A 64 -4.50 -15.95 -4.53
C GLU A 64 -3.88 -14.55 -4.33
N GLU A 65 -2.56 -14.46 -4.11
CA GLU A 65 -1.81 -13.19 -3.96
C GLU A 65 -2.15 -12.21 -5.11
N LEU A 66 -2.33 -10.92 -4.79
CA LEU A 66 -2.84 -9.93 -5.74
C LEU A 66 -1.95 -9.78 -6.97
N THR A 67 -2.46 -10.15 -8.14
CA THR A 67 -1.78 -9.92 -9.43
C THR A 67 -2.26 -8.64 -10.13
N SER A 68 -3.48 -8.18 -9.84
CA SER A 68 -4.05 -6.91 -10.31
C SER A 68 -5.05 -6.34 -9.32
N PHE A 69 -5.13 -5.01 -9.23
CA PHE A 69 -6.09 -4.28 -8.39
C PHE A 69 -7.50 -4.22 -8.98
N ASP A 70 -7.66 -4.50 -10.28
CA ASP A 70 -8.95 -4.33 -10.97
C ASP A 70 -10.01 -5.36 -10.53
N HIS A 71 -9.58 -6.40 -9.81
CA HIS A 71 -10.45 -7.43 -9.24
C HIS A 71 -10.94 -7.13 -7.82
N VAL A 72 -10.46 -6.04 -7.20
CA VAL A 72 -10.90 -5.66 -5.85
C VAL A 72 -12.16 -4.82 -5.95
N LYS A 73 -13.23 -5.28 -5.30
CA LYS A 73 -14.44 -4.47 -5.10
C LYS A 73 -14.24 -3.56 -3.89
N TRP A 74 -14.32 -2.26 -4.12
CA TRP A 74 -14.20 -1.24 -3.09
C TRP A 74 -15.57 -0.82 -2.60
N GLU A 75 -15.68 -0.63 -1.29
CA GLU A 75 -16.85 -0.09 -0.60
C GLU A 75 -16.49 1.30 -0.10
N ASP A 76 -17.35 2.28 -0.41
CA ASP A 76 -17.25 3.62 0.15
C ASP A 76 -17.50 3.56 1.65
N THR A 77 -16.62 4.20 2.42
CA THR A 77 -16.76 4.29 3.88
C THR A 77 -16.59 5.72 4.35
N GLU A 78 -17.30 6.09 5.43
CA GLU A 78 -17.08 7.37 6.09
C GLU A 78 -15.59 7.54 6.45
N LYS A 79 -15.01 8.66 6.01
CA LYS A 79 -13.59 8.97 6.16
C LYS A 79 -13.25 9.36 7.61
N LYS A 80 -13.26 8.37 8.51
CA LYS A 80 -12.94 8.51 9.94
C LYS A 80 -11.50 8.15 10.28
N LEU A 81 -10.79 7.52 9.35
CA LEU A 81 -9.42 7.05 9.55
C LEU A 81 -8.51 7.63 8.47
N SER A 82 -7.43 8.26 8.90
CA SER A 82 -6.37 8.72 8.01
C SER A 82 -5.12 7.87 8.13
N PHE A 83 -4.35 7.86 7.05
CA PHE A 83 -3.02 7.31 6.95
C PHE A 83 -2.13 8.38 6.33
N SER A 84 -1.12 8.82 7.07
CA SER A 84 -0.24 9.92 6.68
C SER A 84 1.22 9.52 6.92
N PRO A 85 2.01 9.25 5.85
CA PRO A 85 3.45 9.11 5.98
C PRO A 85 4.06 10.39 6.56
N ILE A 86 4.90 10.23 7.57
CA ILE A 86 5.68 11.32 8.16
C ILE A 86 7.05 11.39 7.46
N ASP A 87 7.66 10.22 7.28
CA ASP A 87 8.88 10.01 6.52
C ASP A 87 8.88 8.58 5.93
N LYS A 88 10.03 8.14 5.39
CA LYS A 88 10.18 6.80 4.79
C LYS A 88 9.81 5.64 5.72
N SER A 89 9.94 5.82 7.03
CA SER A 89 9.84 4.78 8.05
C SER A 89 8.87 5.08 9.19
N HIS A 90 8.23 6.25 9.17
CA HIS A 90 7.25 6.65 10.19
C HIS A 90 5.93 7.02 9.54
N ILE A 91 4.84 6.58 10.16
CA ILE A 91 3.49 6.88 9.74
C ILE A 91 2.65 7.37 10.91
N PHE A 92 1.69 8.23 10.60
CA PHE A 92 0.63 8.65 11.51
C PHE A 92 -0.70 8.05 11.06
N ILE A 93 -1.43 7.46 11.99
CA ILE A 93 -2.81 7.00 11.78
C ILE A 93 -3.72 7.84 12.68
N GLY A 94 -4.58 8.68 12.09
CA GLY A 94 -5.52 9.52 12.82
C GLY A 94 -6.95 8.97 12.79
N VAL A 95 -7.68 9.11 13.89
CA VAL A 95 -9.11 8.82 14.01
C VAL A 95 -9.88 10.11 14.21
N TYR A 96 -10.85 10.38 13.35
CA TYR A 96 -11.60 11.64 13.32
C TYR A 96 -13.08 11.41 13.61
N GLU A 97 -13.66 12.30 14.40
CA GLU A 97 -15.11 12.44 14.60
C GLU A 97 -15.50 13.89 14.26
N ASN A 98 -16.50 14.10 13.41
CA ASN A 98 -16.95 15.43 12.99
C ASN A 98 -15.79 16.33 12.49
N ASN A 99 -14.90 15.77 11.66
CA ASN A 99 -13.70 16.42 11.12
C ASN A 99 -12.66 16.86 12.17
N LYS A 100 -12.81 16.46 13.44
CA LYS A 100 -11.83 16.71 14.50
C LYS A 100 -11.07 15.44 14.83
N LEU A 101 -9.74 15.54 14.95
CA LEU A 101 -8.91 14.43 15.42
C LEU A 101 -9.31 14.09 16.86
N VAL A 102 -9.67 12.84 17.12
CA VAL A 102 -10.04 12.34 18.46
C VAL A 102 -8.90 11.55 19.07
N THR A 103 -8.28 10.66 18.30
CA THR A 103 -7.08 9.90 18.68
C THR A 103 -6.15 9.73 17.48
N GLY A 104 -4.89 9.43 17.73
CA GLY A 104 -3.94 9.05 16.67
C GLY A 104 -2.78 8.24 17.20
N SER A 105 -2.13 7.49 16.31
CA SER A 105 -0.94 6.69 16.63
C SER A 105 0.19 7.04 15.68
N THR A 106 1.37 7.31 16.23
CA THR A 106 2.60 7.35 15.46
C THR A 106 3.24 5.98 15.50
N LEU A 107 3.57 5.44 14.34
CA LEU A 107 4.12 4.10 14.18
C LEU A 107 5.46 4.18 13.43
N SER A 108 6.43 3.39 13.87
CA SER A 108 7.64 3.11 13.12
C SER A 108 7.47 1.82 12.30
N THR A 109 8.14 1.75 11.15
CA THR A 109 8.18 0.56 10.30
C THR A 109 9.45 -0.23 10.55
N ILE A 110 9.32 -1.54 10.68
CA ILE A 110 10.42 -2.50 10.76
C ILE A 110 10.36 -3.36 9.49
N LYS A 111 11.43 -3.35 8.70
CA LYS A 111 11.52 -4.21 7.51
C LYS A 111 11.55 -5.67 7.93
N GLN A 112 10.73 -6.48 7.28
CA GLN A 112 10.67 -7.92 7.49
C GLN A 112 10.91 -8.66 6.17
N LYS A 113 10.94 -10.00 6.25
CA LYS A 113 11.10 -10.87 5.09
C LYS A 113 9.96 -10.64 4.09
N ASP A 114 10.23 -10.90 2.81
CA ASP A 114 9.22 -10.89 1.74
C ASP A 114 8.48 -9.55 1.58
N ASN A 115 9.19 -8.44 1.84
CA ASN A 115 8.71 -7.05 1.75
C ASN A 115 7.57 -6.70 2.72
N TYR A 116 7.39 -7.47 3.80
CA TYR A 116 6.50 -7.07 4.87
C TYR A 116 7.09 -5.89 5.66
N LEU A 117 6.23 -4.94 6.00
CA LEU A 117 6.52 -3.86 6.93
C LEU A 117 5.78 -4.14 8.25
N GLY A 118 6.55 -4.44 9.29
CA GLY A 118 6.05 -4.52 10.65
C GLY A 118 5.79 -3.12 11.19
N LEU A 119 4.60 -2.87 11.73
CA LEU A 119 4.25 -1.59 12.34
C LEU A 119 4.38 -1.70 13.86
N LYS A 120 5.21 -0.84 14.45
CA LYS A 120 5.39 -0.73 15.89
C LYS A 120 4.91 0.63 16.35
N GLN A 121 4.04 0.66 17.35
CA GLN A 121 3.56 1.93 17.89
C GLN A 121 4.63 2.60 18.76
N GLU A 122 4.92 3.85 18.45
CA GLU A 122 5.92 4.68 19.15
C GLU A 122 5.26 5.72 20.06
N SER A 123 4.04 6.17 19.73
CA SER A 123 3.27 7.05 20.61
C SER A 123 1.77 6.98 20.31
N PHE A 124 0.97 7.43 21.29
CA PHE A 124 -0.46 7.60 21.17
C PHE A 124 -0.86 9.04 21.50
N ILE A 125 -1.65 9.65 20.62
CA ILE A 125 -2.16 11.02 20.74
C ILE A 125 -3.65 10.94 21.01
N VAL A 126 -4.15 11.78 21.91
CA VAL A 126 -5.57 11.91 22.25
C VAL A 126 -5.97 13.38 22.32
N SER A 127 -7.19 13.69 21.90
CA SER A 127 -7.82 14.99 22.11
C SER A 127 -8.12 15.24 23.59
N ASP A 128 -8.28 16.51 23.97
CA ASP A 128 -8.67 16.92 25.33
C ASP A 128 -9.97 16.26 25.82
N SER A 129 -10.96 16.13 24.93
CA SER A 129 -12.23 15.47 25.26
C SER A 129 -12.02 13.99 25.57
N TYR A 130 -11.23 13.28 24.75
CA TYR A 130 -10.89 11.88 25.00
C TYR A 130 -10.07 11.73 26.29
N TYR A 131 -9.07 12.58 26.48
CA TYR A 131 -8.21 12.60 27.66
C TYR A 131 -9.02 12.71 28.96
N LYS A 132 -9.99 13.64 29.01
CA LYS A 132 -10.81 13.90 30.20
C LYS A 132 -11.91 12.86 30.44
N SER A 133 -12.53 12.35 29.37
CA SER A 133 -13.77 11.56 29.47
C SER A 133 -13.61 10.06 29.23
N LYS A 134 -12.64 9.64 28.41
CA LYS A 134 -12.46 8.24 27.98
C LYS A 134 -11.18 7.61 28.52
N LEU A 135 -10.13 8.39 28.76
CA LEU A 135 -8.89 7.89 29.36
C LEU A 135 -9.06 7.74 30.88
N LYS A 136 -8.73 6.55 31.41
CA LYS A 136 -8.73 6.32 32.86
C LYS A 136 -7.74 7.25 33.56
N LYS A 137 -8.10 7.75 34.75
CA LYS A 137 -7.26 8.66 35.54
C LYS A 137 -5.84 8.13 35.77
N GLU A 138 -5.70 6.86 36.11
CA GLU A 138 -4.40 6.18 36.31
C GLU A 138 -3.47 6.26 35.08
N ASN A 139 -4.04 6.38 33.86
CA ASN A 139 -3.28 6.48 32.64
C ASN A 139 -2.99 7.94 32.24
N GLN A 140 -3.72 8.93 32.77
CA GLN A 140 -3.58 10.34 32.40
C GLN A 140 -2.20 10.91 32.74
N GLU A 141 -1.55 10.42 33.80
CA GLU A 141 -0.21 10.84 34.23
C GLU A 141 0.88 10.44 33.24
N SER A 142 0.62 9.41 32.43
CA SER A 142 1.52 8.94 31.38
C SER A 142 1.42 9.77 30.09
N PHE A 143 0.65 10.86 30.08
CA PHE A 143 0.53 11.75 28.93
C PHE A 143 1.02 13.16 29.26
N GLU A 144 1.46 13.86 28.24
CA GLU A 144 1.77 15.29 28.29
C GLU A 144 1.08 16.05 27.18
N GLN A 145 0.86 17.35 27.39
CA GLN A 145 0.27 18.20 26.38
C GLN A 145 1.23 18.37 25.21
N LEU A 146 0.73 18.19 23.99
CA LEU A 146 1.47 18.30 22.74
C LEU A 146 1.14 19.62 22.04
N ASP A 147 2.11 20.22 21.35
CA ASP A 147 1.86 21.35 20.43
C ASP A 147 1.19 20.83 19.16
N ASN A 148 0.01 21.37 18.83
CA ASN A 148 -0.79 21.00 17.66
C ASN A 148 -0.01 21.05 16.35
N LYS A 149 0.98 21.95 16.22
CA LYS A 149 1.82 22.07 15.01
C LYS A 149 2.69 20.85 14.74
N THR A 150 2.87 19.98 15.73
CA THR A 150 3.70 18.77 15.63
C THR A 150 2.92 17.56 15.15
N ILE A 151 1.58 17.64 15.06
CA ILE A 151 0.75 16.53 14.61
C ILE A 151 0.72 16.53 13.07
N PRO A 152 1.24 15.48 12.39
CA PRO A 152 1.50 15.48 10.94
C PRO A 152 0.28 15.73 10.03
N ASP A 153 -0.92 15.59 10.57
CA ASP A 153 -2.20 15.57 9.85
C ASP A 153 -3.28 16.42 10.57
N LEU A 154 -2.82 17.37 11.38
CA LEU A 154 -3.71 18.31 12.04
C LEU A 154 -3.62 19.65 11.33
N THR A 155 -4.69 20.02 10.63
CA THR A 155 -4.89 21.42 10.23
C THR A 155 -5.01 22.29 11.48
N ALA A 156 -4.79 23.60 11.36
CA ALA A 156 -4.94 24.54 12.47
C ALA A 156 -6.19 24.21 13.31
N SER A 157 -5.95 23.81 14.55
CA SER A 157 -6.98 23.41 15.51
C SER A 157 -6.71 24.16 16.79
N GLU A 158 -7.78 24.64 17.42
CA GLU A 158 -7.74 25.28 18.75
C GLU A 158 -7.85 24.24 19.88
N ASP A 159 -8.12 22.98 19.54
CA ASP A 159 -8.27 21.90 20.52
C ASP A 159 -6.90 21.55 21.13
N LYS A 160 -6.88 21.15 22.41
CA LYS A 160 -5.66 20.64 23.05
C LYS A 160 -5.50 19.15 22.77
N TYR A 161 -4.25 18.73 22.56
CA TYR A 161 -3.90 17.33 22.37
C TYR A 161 -2.86 16.88 23.39
N TYR A 162 -2.89 15.59 23.69
CA TYR A 162 -2.01 14.95 24.66
C TYR A 162 -1.34 13.74 24.01
N ILE A 163 -0.05 13.56 24.25
CA ILE A 163 0.76 12.44 23.74
C ILE A 163 1.24 11.57 24.89
N SER A 164 1.26 10.25 24.70
CA SER A 164 1.79 9.30 25.69
C SER A 164 3.32 9.43 25.81
N LYS A 165 3.82 9.61 27.04
CA LYS A 165 5.24 9.58 27.42
C LYS A 165 5.86 8.19 27.31
N THR A 166 5.07 7.16 27.57
CA THR A 166 5.53 5.76 27.52
C THR A 166 4.46 4.90 26.88
N VAL A 167 4.79 4.24 25.77
CA VAL A 167 3.87 3.27 25.14
C VAL A 167 3.85 2.01 26.01
N HIS A 168 2.90 1.91 26.93
CA HIS A 168 2.60 0.68 27.70
C HIS A 168 1.65 -0.25 26.94
N ILE A 169 1.53 -0.09 25.63
CA ILE A 169 0.67 -0.93 24.80
C ILE A 169 1.56 -2.05 24.27
N ASN A 170 1.28 -3.26 24.74
CA ASN A 170 1.92 -4.50 24.33
C ASN A 170 2.13 -4.47 22.79
N PRO A 171 3.38 -4.39 22.30
CA PRO A 171 3.66 -4.01 20.91
C PRO A 171 3.48 -5.24 20.04
N GLU A 172 2.24 -5.66 19.82
CA GLU A 172 1.94 -6.62 18.78
C GLU A 172 2.37 -5.98 17.45
N ILE A 173 3.55 -6.37 16.96
CA ILE A 173 4.06 -5.92 15.66
C ILE A 173 3.18 -6.59 14.62
N LYS A 174 2.29 -5.80 14.01
CA LYS A 174 1.47 -6.27 12.90
C LYS A 174 2.19 -6.00 11.60
N SER A 175 2.27 -7.02 10.78
CA SER A 175 3.02 -6.98 9.53
C SER A 175 2.08 -6.97 8.35
N TYR A 176 2.35 -6.05 7.42
CA TYR A 176 1.53 -5.84 6.23
C TYR A 176 2.41 -5.68 5.00
N LYS A 177 1.88 -6.03 3.83
CA LYS A 177 2.40 -5.54 2.56
C LYS A 177 1.61 -4.30 2.17
N PHE A 178 2.30 -3.32 1.61
CA PHE A 178 1.70 -2.10 1.10
C PHE A 178 2.01 -2.00 -0.39
N TYR A 179 1.07 -1.50 -1.18
CA TYR A 179 1.22 -1.33 -2.61
C TYR A 179 0.73 0.04 -3.03
N LEU A 180 1.44 0.71 -3.94
CA LEU A 180 1.08 2.05 -4.41
C LEU A 180 0.64 1.98 -5.88
N LYS A 181 -0.58 2.43 -6.18
CA LYS A 181 -1.11 2.61 -7.56
C LYS A 181 -1.61 4.03 -7.73
N GLY A 182 -0.81 4.86 -8.41
CA GLY A 182 -1.14 6.28 -8.57
C GLY A 182 -1.31 6.96 -7.20
N LYS A 183 -2.54 7.42 -6.90
CA LYS A 183 -2.91 8.08 -5.63
C LYS A 183 -3.61 7.15 -4.64
N GLN A 184 -3.54 5.83 -4.85
CA GLN A 184 -4.13 4.81 -3.99
C GLN A 184 -3.01 4.02 -3.30
N LEU A 185 -3.08 3.94 -1.98
CA LEU A 185 -2.23 3.06 -1.18
C LEU A 185 -3.07 1.87 -0.72
N ILE A 186 -2.61 0.66 -0.99
CA ILE A 186 -3.36 -0.56 -0.67
C ILE A 186 -2.57 -1.38 0.33
N ARG A 187 -3.18 -1.69 1.47
CA ARG A 187 -2.60 -2.56 2.49
C ARG A 187 -3.18 -3.96 2.37
N GLU A 188 -2.31 -4.95 2.26
CA GLU A 188 -2.63 -6.37 2.35
C GLU A 188 -2.29 -6.88 3.75
N ASN A 189 -3.27 -7.51 4.40
CA ASN A 189 -3.07 -8.23 5.64
C ASN A 189 -2.55 -9.65 5.36
N ALA A 190 -1.77 -10.20 6.29
CA ALA A 190 -1.38 -11.61 6.27
C ALA A 190 -2.61 -12.51 6.04
N PRO A 191 -2.46 -13.59 5.25
CA PRO A 191 -3.57 -14.44 4.89
C PRO A 191 -4.18 -15.12 6.12
N ASP A 192 -5.50 -15.02 6.26
CA ASP A 192 -6.28 -15.79 7.23
C ASP A 192 -7.13 -16.80 6.44
N ASN A 193 -6.89 -18.10 6.64
CA ASN A 193 -7.55 -19.19 5.94
C ASN A 193 -7.53 -19.04 4.39
N GLY A 194 -6.39 -18.61 3.83
CA GLY A 194 -6.23 -18.39 2.39
C GLY A 194 -6.97 -17.16 1.84
N SER A 195 -7.51 -16.30 2.71
CA SER A 195 -8.15 -15.03 2.32
C SER A 195 -7.25 -13.84 2.65
N TYR A 196 -7.10 -12.93 1.70
CA TYR A 196 -6.38 -11.67 1.85
C TYR A 196 -7.37 -10.51 2.02
N TYR A 197 -7.08 -9.62 2.96
CA TYR A 197 -7.90 -8.42 3.19
C TYR A 197 -7.13 -7.19 2.72
N TYR A 198 -7.74 -6.45 1.79
CA TYR A 198 -7.14 -5.25 1.21
C TYR A 198 -7.87 -4.00 1.69
N VAL A 199 -7.10 -3.03 2.12
CA VAL A 199 -7.63 -1.72 2.53
C VAL A 199 -7.05 -0.69 1.60
N ASN A 200 -7.90 0.03 0.87
CA ASN A 200 -7.47 1.12 -0.01
C ASN A 200 -7.56 2.42 0.76
N TYR A 201 -6.47 3.17 0.71
CA TYR A 201 -6.43 4.53 1.19
C TYR A 201 -6.33 5.46 -0.01
N GLU A 202 -7.21 6.46 -0.09
CA GLU A 202 -7.25 7.41 -1.20
C GLU A 202 -6.79 8.80 -0.77
N GLN A 203 -5.90 9.40 -1.56
CA GLN A 203 -5.43 10.76 -1.35
C GLN A 203 -6.55 11.77 -1.64
N GLN A 204 -6.80 12.70 -0.72
CA GLN A 204 -7.68 13.87 -0.95
C GLN A 204 -6.92 15.04 -1.57
#